data_AF-J3JYJ6-F1
#
_entry.id   AF-J3JYJ6-F1
#
_cell.length_a   1.000
_cell.length_b   1.000
_cell.length_c   1.000
_cell.angle_alpha   90.00
_cell.angle_beta   90.00
_cell.angle_gamma   90.00
#
_symmetry.space_group_name_H-M   'P 1'
#
loop_
_entity.id
_entity.type
_entity.pdbx_description
1 polymer ?
#
loop_
_entity_poly.entity_id
_entity_poly.type
_entity_poly.pdbx_seq_one_letter_code
_entity_poly.pdbx_strand_id
1 'polypeptide(L)'
;MSAGRLKLLRTIIAPKVVKVFQKMFSDKFLLYTNVGLSTSLSGLGDLIEQKYELMSEELTEWDKVRTRNMTISGTTVGFVCHYWYSHLDRTIPGYTVRIVLKKIVVDQLVGSPLSISTFFGTLAVLEGSTIDEFIKEVQTKAWRLYAAEWMIWPPCQFLNFYVLSTKYRVLFDNLVSLGYDIFTSRVKHKDYSESSD
;
A
#
# COMPACT_ATOMS: atom_id res chain seq x y z
N MET A 1 -2.11 36.35 9.70
CA MET A 1 -3.28 35.49 10.01
C MET A 1 -3.54 35.56 11.51
N SER A 2 -4.68 36.11 11.96
CA SER A 2 -4.94 36.40 13.39
C SER A 2 -5.12 35.13 14.23
N ALA A 3 -4.56 35.11 15.46
CA ALA A 3 -4.65 34.02 16.43
C ALA A 3 -6.08 33.57 16.74
N GLY A 4 -7.08 34.46 16.58
CA GLY A 4 -8.50 34.13 16.75
C GLY A 4 -9.06 33.19 15.68
N ARG A 5 -8.64 33.34 14.41
CA ARG A 5 -9.03 32.42 13.32
C ARG A 5 -8.46 31.02 13.54
N LEU A 6 -7.21 30.92 14.00
CA LEU A 6 -6.55 29.63 14.25
C LEU A 6 -7.22 28.86 15.40
N LYS A 7 -7.66 29.57 16.44
CA LYS A 7 -8.43 29.00 17.57
C LYS A 7 -9.82 28.53 17.11
N LEU A 8 -10.52 29.33 16.31
CA LEU A 8 -11.86 28.98 15.78
C LEU A 8 -11.81 27.76 14.83
N LEU A 9 -10.82 27.72 13.93
CA LEU A 9 -10.57 26.58 13.04
C LEU A 9 -10.29 25.31 13.87
N ARG A 10 -9.45 25.38 14.91
CA ARG A 10 -9.20 24.25 15.81
C ARG A 10 -10.44 23.77 16.55
N THR A 11 -11.27 24.67 17.08
CA THR A 11 -12.43 24.28 17.90
C THR A 11 -13.59 23.72 17.08
N ILE A 12 -13.77 24.17 15.82
CA ILE A 12 -14.91 23.76 15.00
C ILE A 12 -14.54 22.68 13.97
N ILE A 13 -13.37 22.79 13.33
CA ILE A 13 -12.98 21.89 12.24
C ILE A 13 -12.41 20.59 12.79
N ALA A 14 -11.53 20.64 13.79
CA ALA A 14 -10.92 19.44 14.35
C ALA A 14 -11.96 18.39 14.81
N PRO A 15 -13.02 18.73 15.58
CA PRO A 15 -14.01 17.72 15.97
C PRO A 15 -14.86 17.22 14.79
N LYS A 16 -15.12 18.04 13.77
CA LYS A 16 -15.82 17.58 12.55
C LYS A 16 -14.96 16.59 11.76
N VAL A 17 -13.66 16.90 11.59
CA VAL A 17 -12.70 16.01 10.92
C VAL A 17 -12.57 14.69 11.67
N VAL A 18 -12.44 14.73 13.00
CA VAL A 18 -12.38 13.52 13.83
C VAL A 18 -13.65 12.68 13.69
N LYS A 19 -14.84 13.28 13.68
CA LYS A 19 -16.11 12.55 13.48
C LYS A 19 -16.21 11.90 12.10
N VAL A 20 -15.77 12.60 11.05
CA VAL A 20 -15.71 12.02 9.69
C VAL A 20 -14.73 10.86 9.66
N PHE A 21 -13.55 11.02 10.24
CA PHE A 21 -12.55 9.96 10.36
C PHE A 21 -13.10 8.73 11.08
N GLN A 22 -13.70 8.92 12.25
CA GLN A 22 -14.34 7.82 13.00
C GLN A 22 -15.45 7.13 12.20
N LYS A 23 -16.22 7.88 11.40
CA LYS A 23 -17.26 7.30 10.54
C LYS A 23 -16.66 6.49 9.39
N MET A 24 -15.60 6.97 8.74
CA MET A 24 -14.90 6.24 7.67
C MET A 24 -14.36 4.91 8.17
N PHE A 25 -13.70 4.90 9.34
CA PHE A 25 -13.14 3.70 9.95
C PHE A 25 -14.13 2.92 10.83
N SER A 26 -15.43 3.16 10.69
CA SER A 26 -16.45 2.33 11.33
C SER A 26 -16.67 1.04 10.53
N ASP A 27 -17.10 -0.04 11.18
CA ASP A 27 -17.30 -1.36 10.56
C ASP A 27 -18.12 -1.31 9.26
N LYS A 28 -19.09 -0.39 9.18
CA LYS A 28 -19.94 -0.21 7.99
C LYS A 28 -19.18 0.34 6.77
N PHE A 29 -18.19 1.19 6.98
CA PHE A 29 -17.46 1.89 5.91
C PHE A 29 -16.01 1.46 5.78
N LEU A 30 -15.54 0.53 6.64
CA LEU A 30 -14.16 0.10 6.70
C LEU A 30 -13.67 -0.50 5.38
N LEU A 31 -14.49 -1.30 4.71
CA LEU A 31 -14.16 -1.85 3.38
C LEU A 31 -13.88 -0.74 2.37
N TYR A 32 -14.82 0.20 2.21
CA TYR A 32 -14.67 1.32 1.28
C TYR A 32 -13.48 2.21 1.63
N THR A 33 -13.21 2.37 2.91
CA THR A 33 -12.08 3.19 3.38
C THR A 33 -10.75 2.52 3.08
N ASN A 34 -10.60 1.22 3.38
CA ASN A 34 -9.37 0.47 3.11
C ASN A 34 -9.12 0.36 1.60
N VAL A 35 -10.14 0.00 0.82
CA VAL A 35 -10.04 -0.08 -0.64
C VAL A 35 -9.72 1.31 -1.21
N GLY A 36 -10.45 2.35 -0.80
CA GLY A 36 -10.23 3.71 -1.28
C GLY A 36 -8.82 4.23 -0.97
N LEU A 37 -8.28 3.93 0.22
CA LEU A 37 -6.89 4.25 0.56
C LEU A 37 -5.91 3.52 -0.35
N SER A 38 -6.06 2.21 -0.52
CA SER A 38 -5.16 1.41 -1.36
C SER A 38 -5.22 1.82 -2.84
N THR A 39 -6.41 2.05 -3.39
CA THR A 39 -6.63 2.60 -4.73
C THR A 39 -5.93 3.95 -4.89
N SER A 40 -6.08 4.85 -3.92
CA SER A 40 -5.51 6.20 -3.99
C SER A 40 -3.99 6.18 -3.89
N LEU A 41 -3.43 5.42 -2.95
CA LEU A 41 -1.99 5.34 -2.76
C LEU A 41 -1.29 4.68 -3.95
N SER A 42 -1.83 3.59 -4.49
CA SER A 42 -1.25 2.91 -5.65
C SER A 42 -1.25 3.81 -6.90
N GLY A 43 -2.36 4.51 -7.15
CA GLY A 43 -2.43 5.49 -8.25
C GLY A 43 -1.45 6.65 -8.04
N LEU A 44 -1.42 7.25 -6.84
CA LEU A 44 -0.50 8.33 -6.51
C LEU A 44 0.97 7.90 -6.59
N GLY A 45 1.30 6.70 -6.14
CA GLY A 45 2.64 6.13 -6.20
C GLY A 45 3.12 6.00 -7.63
N ASP A 46 2.26 5.50 -8.53
CA ASP A 46 2.57 5.44 -9.95
C ASP A 46 2.74 6.83 -10.58
N LEU A 47 1.89 7.81 -10.23
CA LEU A 47 2.07 9.19 -10.70
C LEU A 47 3.45 9.75 -10.28
N ILE A 48 3.87 9.49 -9.04
CA ILE A 48 5.16 9.99 -8.55
C ILE A 48 6.31 9.29 -9.27
N GLU A 49 6.22 7.97 -9.46
CA GLU A 49 7.25 7.20 -10.16
C GLU A 49 7.39 7.61 -11.63
N GLN A 50 6.28 7.72 -12.39
CA GLN A 50 6.35 8.17 -13.78
C GLN A 50 6.92 9.58 -13.91
N LYS A 51 6.60 10.47 -12.96
CA LYS A 51 7.21 11.80 -12.92
C LYS A 51 8.72 11.72 -12.71
N TYR A 52 9.19 10.83 -11.84
CA TYR A 52 10.61 10.60 -11.61
C TYR A 52 11.30 10.01 -12.85
N GLU A 53 10.66 9.05 -13.53
CA GLU A 53 11.15 8.45 -14.78
C GLU A 53 11.25 9.47 -15.91
N LEU A 54 10.26 10.37 -16.06
CA LEU A 54 10.28 11.48 -17.02
C LEU A 54 11.42 12.47 -16.72
N MET A 55 11.65 12.79 -15.44
CA MET A 55 12.76 13.66 -15.01
C MET A 55 14.13 13.01 -15.20
N SER A 56 14.19 11.69 -15.18
CA SER A 56 15.42 10.90 -15.36
C SER A 56 15.64 10.46 -16.81
N GLU A 57 14.81 10.95 -17.74
CA GLU A 57 14.83 10.61 -19.18
C GLU A 57 14.65 9.11 -19.47
N GLU A 58 14.06 8.35 -18.53
CA GLU A 58 13.75 6.93 -18.69
C GLU A 58 12.38 6.71 -19.38
N LEU A 59 11.49 7.70 -19.26
CA LEU A 59 10.23 7.80 -20.01
C LEU A 59 10.26 9.04 -20.90
N THR A 60 9.64 8.94 -22.08
CA THR A 60 9.49 10.06 -23.02
C THR A 60 8.17 10.80 -22.85
N GLU A 61 7.10 10.09 -22.49
CA GLU A 61 5.78 10.64 -22.28
C GLU A 61 5.03 9.94 -21.14
N TRP A 62 3.95 10.57 -20.70
CA TRP A 62 3.12 10.05 -19.62
C TRP A 62 2.28 8.86 -20.07
N ASP A 63 2.38 7.74 -19.37
CA ASP A 63 1.54 6.55 -19.61
C ASP A 63 0.30 6.56 -18.70
N LYS A 64 -0.83 7.00 -19.28
CA LYS A 64 -2.13 7.01 -18.58
C LYS A 64 -2.69 5.61 -18.37
N VAL A 65 -2.35 4.66 -19.24
CA VAL A 65 -2.81 3.27 -19.17
C VAL A 65 -2.14 2.57 -17.99
N ARG A 66 -0.83 2.78 -17.81
CA ARG A 66 -0.08 2.34 -16.62
C ARG A 66 -0.70 2.85 -15.33
N THR A 67 -0.96 4.16 -15.19
CA THR A 67 -1.58 4.70 -13.97
C THR A 67 -2.96 4.10 -13.70
N ARG A 68 -3.77 3.94 -14.75
CA ARG A 68 -5.07 3.26 -14.64
C ARG A 68 -4.90 1.83 -14.13
N ASN A 69 -3.97 1.06 -14.72
CA ASN A 69 -3.73 -0.33 -14.35
C ASN A 69 -3.23 -0.45 -12.90
N MET A 70 -2.28 0.39 -12.49
CA MET A 70 -1.80 0.47 -11.11
C MET A 70 -2.94 0.80 -10.14
N THR A 71 -3.77 1.80 -10.45
CA THR A 71 -4.93 2.17 -9.63
C THR A 71 -5.94 1.01 -9.48
N ILE A 72 -6.21 0.26 -10.55
CA ILE A 72 -7.08 -0.92 -10.49
C ILE A 72 -6.41 -2.03 -9.66
N SER A 73 -5.10 -2.24 -9.80
CA SER A 73 -4.37 -3.21 -8.99
C SER A 73 -4.45 -2.88 -7.50
N GLY A 74 -4.25 -1.62 -7.09
CA GLY A 74 -4.45 -1.18 -5.70
C GLY A 74 -5.89 -1.42 -5.21
N THR A 75 -6.88 -1.26 -6.08
CA THR A 75 -8.27 -1.59 -5.74
C THR A 75 -8.43 -3.08 -5.41
N THR A 76 -7.93 -3.97 -6.28
CA THR A 76 -8.03 -5.43 -6.09
C THR A 76 -7.26 -5.91 -4.86
N VAL A 77 -6.03 -5.42 -4.66
CA VAL A 77 -5.21 -5.72 -3.48
C VAL A 77 -5.90 -5.20 -2.23
N GLY A 78 -6.49 -4.00 -2.25
CA GLY A 78 -7.24 -3.45 -1.13
C GLY A 78 -8.41 -4.34 -0.69
N PHE A 79 -9.13 -4.96 -1.63
CA PHE A 79 -10.18 -5.94 -1.31
C PHE A 79 -9.60 -7.19 -0.64
N VAL A 80 -8.53 -7.75 -1.22
CA VAL A 80 -7.86 -8.94 -0.69
C VAL A 80 -7.33 -8.68 0.72
N CYS A 81 -6.62 -7.58 0.94
CA CYS A 81 -6.09 -7.18 2.25
C CYS A 81 -7.20 -6.98 3.28
N HIS A 82 -8.31 -6.31 2.93
CA HIS A 82 -9.42 -6.11 3.86
C HIS A 82 -9.99 -7.44 4.37
N TYR A 83 -10.28 -8.37 3.45
CA TYR A 83 -10.83 -9.67 3.84
C TYR A 83 -9.79 -10.56 4.52
N TRP A 84 -8.53 -10.49 4.10
CA TRP A 84 -7.43 -11.20 4.75
C TRP A 84 -7.26 -10.77 6.20
N TYR A 85 -7.20 -9.47 6.48
CA TYR A 85 -7.10 -8.97 7.86
C TYR A 85 -8.34 -9.33 8.69
N SER A 86 -9.54 -9.22 8.11
CA SER A 86 -10.77 -9.67 8.78
C SER A 86 -10.72 -11.17 9.13
N HIS A 87 -10.20 -12.01 8.22
CA HIS A 87 -9.99 -13.43 8.46
C HIS A 87 -8.94 -13.67 9.56
N LEU A 88 -7.79 -12.99 9.49
CA LEU A 88 -6.70 -13.15 10.44
C LEU A 88 -7.12 -12.76 11.87
N ASP A 89 -7.88 -11.68 12.02
CA ASP A 89 -8.40 -11.23 13.31
C ASP A 89 -9.45 -12.19 13.90
N ARG A 90 -10.25 -12.84 13.05
CA ARG A 90 -11.21 -13.88 13.47
C ARG A 90 -10.51 -15.18 13.87
N THR A 91 -9.49 -15.60 13.12
CA THR A 91 -8.77 -16.87 13.32
C THR A 91 -7.77 -16.78 14.48
N ILE A 92 -7.17 -15.61 14.72
CA ILE A 92 -6.21 -15.39 15.80
C ILE A 92 -6.68 -14.20 16.65
N PRO A 93 -7.70 -14.36 17.51
CA PRO A 93 -8.23 -13.25 18.29
C PRO A 93 -7.25 -12.79 19.38
N GLY A 94 -7.25 -11.49 19.66
CA GLY A 94 -6.47 -10.87 20.75
C GLY A 94 -5.33 -9.96 20.30
N TYR A 95 -4.71 -9.31 21.30
CA TYR A 95 -3.75 -8.21 21.11
C TYR A 95 -2.51 -8.31 22.01
N THR A 96 -2.24 -9.47 22.62
CA THR A 96 -0.99 -9.66 23.38
C THR A 96 0.20 -9.64 22.43
N VAL A 97 1.38 -9.26 22.91
CA VAL A 97 2.61 -9.20 22.09
C VAL A 97 2.85 -10.52 21.35
N ARG A 98 2.67 -11.67 22.01
CA ARG A 98 2.79 -12.99 21.39
C ARG A 98 1.80 -13.22 20.25
N ILE A 99 0.55 -12.77 20.41
CA ILE A 99 -0.49 -12.88 19.38
C ILE A 99 -0.18 -11.97 18.20
N VAL A 100 0.22 -10.72 18.46
CA VAL A 100 0.59 -9.76 17.42
C VAL A 100 1.78 -10.26 16.61
N LEU A 101 2.83 -10.77 17.27
CA LEU A 101 3.98 -11.37 16.57
C LEU A 101 3.56 -12.57 15.71
N LYS A 102 2.67 -13.42 16.22
CA LYS A 102 2.12 -14.54 15.43
C LYS A 102 1.35 -14.04 14.20
N LYS A 103 0.53 -12.99 14.34
CA LYS A 103 -0.20 -12.38 13.22
C LYS A 103 0.77 -11.85 12.17
N ILE A 104 1.80 -11.10 12.58
CA ILE A 104 2.83 -10.56 11.68
C ILE A 104 3.51 -11.70 10.90
N VAL A 105 3.92 -12.77 11.56
CA VAL A 105 4.57 -13.91 10.87
C VAL A 105 3.63 -14.56 9.87
N VAL A 106 2.36 -14.79 10.23
CA VAL A 106 1.37 -15.37 9.32
C VAL A 106 1.08 -14.44 8.15
N ASP A 107 0.98 -13.14 8.40
CA ASP A 107 0.77 -12.12 7.39
C ASP A 107 1.91 -12.09 6.39
N GLN A 108 3.16 -12.03 6.86
CA GLN A 108 4.31 -12.05 5.97
C GLN A 108 4.46 -13.35 5.18
N LEU A 109 4.05 -14.51 5.73
CA LEU A 109 4.20 -15.79 5.04
C LEU A 109 3.04 -16.10 4.08
N VAL A 110 1.86 -15.50 4.28
CA VAL A 110 0.65 -15.83 3.51
C VAL A 110 0.01 -14.58 2.91
N GLY A 111 -0.26 -13.57 3.74
CA GLY A 111 -0.87 -12.30 3.31
C GLY A 111 -0.02 -11.58 2.27
N SER A 112 1.28 -11.42 2.54
CA SER A 112 2.24 -10.79 1.62
C SER A 112 2.32 -11.51 0.25
N PRO A 113 2.58 -12.83 0.17
CA PRO A 113 2.54 -13.54 -1.12
C PRO A 113 1.18 -13.46 -1.83
N LEU A 114 0.08 -13.51 -1.08
CA LEU A 114 -1.28 -13.41 -1.62
C LEU A 114 -1.52 -12.02 -2.26
N SER A 115 -1.12 -10.95 -1.58
CA SER A 115 -1.24 -9.57 -2.06
C SER A 115 -0.36 -9.33 -3.29
N ILE A 116 0.90 -9.78 -3.26
CA ILE A 116 1.82 -9.65 -4.40
C ILE A 116 1.31 -10.45 -5.61
N SER A 117 0.80 -11.67 -5.40
CA SER A 117 0.22 -12.48 -6.47
C SER A 117 -1.03 -11.83 -7.05
N THR A 118 -1.87 -11.22 -6.20
CA THR A 118 -3.06 -10.46 -6.62
C THR A 118 -2.66 -9.25 -7.47
N PHE A 119 -1.62 -8.53 -7.05
CA PHE A 119 -1.08 -7.38 -7.78
C PHE A 119 -0.63 -7.77 -9.20
N PHE A 120 0.30 -8.72 -9.32
CA PHE A 120 0.79 -9.16 -10.63
C PHE A 120 -0.32 -9.82 -11.46
N GLY A 121 -1.19 -10.62 -10.84
CA GLY A 121 -2.29 -11.28 -11.55
C GLY A 121 -3.29 -10.28 -12.13
N THR A 122 -3.61 -9.22 -11.37
CA THR A 122 -4.49 -8.15 -11.85
C THR A 122 -3.86 -7.41 -13.03
N LEU A 123 -2.57 -7.08 -12.95
CA LEU A 123 -1.87 -6.40 -14.04
C LEU A 123 -1.75 -7.28 -15.28
N ALA A 124 -1.42 -8.57 -15.12
CA ALA A 124 -1.38 -9.52 -16.24
C ALA A 124 -2.72 -9.58 -16.99
N VAL A 125 -3.86 -9.57 -16.27
CA VAL A 125 -5.19 -9.54 -16.88
C VAL A 125 -5.44 -8.22 -17.62
N LEU A 126 -5.06 -7.08 -17.02
CA LEU A 126 -5.29 -5.75 -17.60
C LEU A 126 -4.37 -5.45 -18.80
N GLU A 127 -3.19 -6.05 -18.82
CA GLU A 127 -2.17 -5.91 -19.88
C GLU A 127 -2.37 -6.97 -20.97
N GLY A 128 -3.21 -7.98 -20.74
CA GLY A 128 -3.48 -9.06 -21.70
C GLY A 128 -2.32 -10.06 -21.82
N SER A 129 -1.53 -10.22 -20.75
CA SER A 129 -0.40 -11.13 -20.70
C SER A 129 -0.84 -12.59 -20.79
N THR A 130 -0.03 -13.40 -21.45
CA THR A 130 -0.13 -14.87 -21.42
C THR A 130 0.26 -15.43 -20.05
N ILE A 131 -0.11 -16.68 -19.78
CA ILE A 131 0.25 -17.36 -18.52
C ILE A 131 1.78 -17.45 -18.37
N ASP A 132 2.50 -17.74 -19.46
CA ASP A 132 3.96 -17.87 -19.44
C ASP A 132 4.64 -16.54 -19.12
N GLU A 133 4.16 -15.43 -19.69
CA GLU A 133 4.64 -14.07 -19.37
C GLU A 133 4.38 -13.72 -17.91
N PHE A 134 3.18 -14.01 -17.40
CA PHE A 134 2.84 -13.80 -16.00
C PHE A 134 3.76 -14.59 -15.06
N ILE A 135 3.97 -15.89 -15.32
CA ILE A 135 4.84 -16.74 -14.49
C ILE A 135 6.27 -16.20 -14.50
N LYS A 136 6.79 -15.85 -15.69
CA LYS A 136 8.13 -15.28 -15.83
C LYS A 136 8.25 -13.96 -15.06
N GLU A 137 7.24 -13.11 -15.12
CA GLU A 137 7.22 -11.84 -14.41
C GLU A 137 7.22 -12.03 -12.89
N VAL A 138 6.38 -12.93 -12.38
CA VAL A 138 6.34 -13.26 -10.95
C VAL A 138 7.69 -13.82 -10.49
N GLN A 139 8.29 -14.74 -11.24
CA GLN A 139 9.60 -15.32 -10.87
C GLN A 139 10.73 -14.29 -10.82
N THR A 140 10.68 -13.29 -11.71
CA THR A 140 11.76 -12.29 -11.84
C THR A 140 11.59 -11.10 -10.91
N LYS A 141 10.35 -10.66 -10.65
CA LYS A 141 10.04 -9.41 -9.96
C LYS A 141 9.40 -9.59 -8.59
N ALA A 142 8.60 -10.63 -8.35
CA ALA A 142 7.85 -10.76 -7.09
C ALA A 142 8.75 -10.87 -5.86
N TRP A 143 9.91 -11.52 -5.99
CA TRP A 143 10.86 -11.63 -4.88
C TRP A 143 11.37 -10.26 -4.43
N ARG A 144 11.49 -9.27 -5.32
CA ARG A 144 11.95 -7.91 -4.99
C ARG A 144 10.95 -7.18 -4.13
N LEU A 145 9.67 -7.27 -4.48
CA LEU A 145 8.58 -6.75 -3.67
C LEU A 145 8.56 -7.44 -2.31
N TYR A 146 8.62 -8.77 -2.31
CA TYR A 146 8.59 -9.55 -1.08
C TYR A 146 9.77 -9.25 -0.15
N ALA A 147 11.00 -9.15 -0.69
CA ALA A 147 12.17 -8.76 0.08
C ALA A 147 12.03 -7.33 0.62
N ALA A 148 11.54 -6.39 -0.20
CA ALA A 148 11.29 -5.03 0.23
C ALA A 148 10.26 -4.96 1.38
N GLU A 149 9.19 -5.75 1.34
CA GLU A 149 8.23 -5.84 2.45
C GLU A 149 8.91 -6.25 3.76
N TRP A 150 9.72 -7.31 3.73
CA TRP A 150 10.46 -7.77 4.91
C TRP A 150 11.50 -6.77 5.41
N MET A 151 12.07 -5.95 4.52
CA MET A 151 13.04 -4.92 4.91
C MET A 151 12.38 -3.64 5.43
N ILE A 152 11.21 -3.28 4.90
CA ILE A 152 10.54 -2.01 5.21
C ILE A 152 9.59 -2.18 6.40
N TRP A 153 8.70 -3.16 6.36
CA TRP A 153 7.58 -3.23 7.31
C TRP A 153 8.01 -3.48 8.76
N PRO A 154 8.85 -4.48 9.09
CA PRO A 154 9.22 -4.73 10.48
C PRO A 154 9.91 -3.52 11.15
N PRO A 155 10.93 -2.86 10.54
CA PRO A 155 11.53 -1.66 11.11
C PRO A 155 10.57 -0.47 11.19
N CYS A 156 9.78 -0.21 10.15
CA CYS A 156 8.81 0.88 10.15
C CYS A 156 7.74 0.67 11.23
N GLN A 157 7.19 -0.54 11.37
CA GLN A 157 6.21 -0.83 12.41
C GLN A 157 6.83 -0.73 13.81
N PHE A 158 8.09 -1.16 14.00
CA PHE A 158 8.79 -0.93 15.26
C PHE A 158 8.85 0.57 15.62
N LEU A 159 9.30 1.43 14.70
CA LEU A 159 9.32 2.88 14.90
C LEU A 159 7.91 3.44 15.14
N ASN A 160 6.92 2.95 14.40
CA ASN A 160 5.53 3.38 14.50
C ASN A 160 4.95 3.13 15.90
N PHE A 161 5.19 1.94 16.47
CA PHE A 161 4.67 1.59 17.79
C PHE A 161 5.52 2.13 18.94
N TYR A 162 6.84 2.17 18.79
CA TYR A 162 7.77 2.54 19.85
C TYR A 162 7.94 4.06 20.00
N VAL A 163 8.04 4.79 18.89
CA VAL A 163 8.37 6.23 18.89
C VAL A 163 7.13 7.10 18.73
N LEU A 164 6.19 6.70 17.86
CA LEU A 164 5.07 7.57 17.50
C LEU A 164 3.86 7.40 18.43
N SER A 165 3.31 8.54 18.87
CA SER A 165 2.02 8.58 19.54
C SER A 165 0.90 8.13 18.60
N THR A 166 -0.14 7.46 19.13
CA THR A 166 -1.25 6.86 18.37
C THR A 166 -1.85 7.79 17.30
N LYS A 167 -1.95 9.10 17.57
CA LYS A 167 -2.46 10.11 16.63
C LYS A 167 -1.68 10.27 15.32
N TYR A 168 -0.41 9.88 15.27
CA TYR A 168 0.44 10.01 14.09
C TYR A 168 0.69 8.68 13.38
N ARG A 169 0.30 7.55 13.98
CA ARG A 169 0.67 6.23 13.48
C ARG A 169 0.10 5.92 12.10
N VAL A 170 -1.18 6.26 11.90
CA VAL A 170 -1.85 6.07 10.61
C VAL A 170 -1.22 6.95 9.53
N LEU A 171 -0.86 8.19 9.86
CA LEU A 171 -0.22 9.08 8.90
C LEU A 171 1.16 8.53 8.48
N PHE A 172 1.97 8.09 9.44
CA PHE A 172 3.27 7.51 9.16
C PHE A 172 3.14 6.23 8.30
N ASP A 173 2.23 5.34 8.67
CA ASP A 173 1.95 4.11 7.94
C ASP A 173 1.59 4.38 6.47
N ASN A 174 0.66 5.31 6.21
CA ASN A 174 0.28 5.69 4.84
C ASN A 174 1.43 6.36 4.05
N LEU A 175 2.35 7.07 4.72
CA LEU A 175 3.53 7.64 4.06
C LEU A 175 4.53 6.56 3.65
N VAL A 176 4.73 5.55 4.50
CA VAL A 176 5.54 4.37 4.17
C VAL A 176 4.90 3.59 3.03
N SER A 177 3.58 3.38 3.06
CA SER A 177 2.82 2.75 1.98
C SER A 177 2.98 3.49 0.66
N LEU A 178 2.90 4.82 0.65
CA LEU A 178 3.13 5.60 -0.58
C LEU A 178 4.54 5.36 -1.14
N GLY A 179 5.55 5.35 -0.28
CA GLY A 179 6.92 5.03 -0.69
C GLY A 179 7.05 3.62 -1.28
N TYR A 180 6.36 2.64 -0.67
CA TYR A 180 6.30 1.28 -1.16
C TYR A 180 5.54 1.17 -2.50
N ASP A 181 4.47 1.94 -2.71
CA ASP A 181 3.72 1.97 -3.97
C ASP A 181 4.53 2.59 -5.11
N ILE A 182 5.33 3.63 -4.84
CA ILE A 182 6.32 4.18 -5.79
C ILE A 182 7.30 3.08 -6.20
N PHE A 183 7.90 2.40 -5.21
CA PHE A 183 8.83 1.29 -5.46
C PHE A 183 8.16 0.13 -6.20
N THR A 184 6.89 -0.16 -5.89
CA THR A 184 6.13 -1.23 -6.56
C THR A 184 5.88 -0.89 -8.02
N SER A 185 5.50 0.36 -8.33
CA SER A 185 5.40 0.84 -9.71
C SER A 185 6.73 0.69 -10.46
N ARG A 186 7.85 1.11 -9.83
CA ARG A 186 9.21 0.93 -10.37
C ARG A 186 9.50 -0.53 -10.67
N VAL A 187 9.29 -1.42 -9.71
CA VAL A 187 9.59 -2.85 -9.88
C VAL A 187 8.77 -3.46 -11.00
N LYS A 188 7.47 -3.12 -11.13
CA LYS A 188 6.63 -3.63 -12.20
C LYS A 188 7.10 -3.19 -13.58
N HIS A 189 7.52 -1.94 -13.76
CA HIS A 189 7.76 -1.39 -15.11
C HIS A 189 9.23 -1.35 -15.53
N LYS A 190 10.16 -1.61 -14.60
CA LYS A 190 11.58 -1.78 -14.93
C LYS A 190 11.92 -3.23 -15.24
N ASP A 191 12.72 -3.41 -16.29
CA ASP A 191 13.41 -4.65 -16.56
C ASP A 191 14.70 -4.72 -15.75
N TYR A 192 14.95 -5.88 -15.17
CA TYR A 192 16.12 -6.10 -14.32
C TYR A 192 16.93 -7.32 -14.72
N SER A 193 16.77 -7.78 -15.96
CA SER A 193 17.51 -8.90 -16.54
C SER A 193 18.95 -8.57 -16.93
N GLU A 194 19.43 -7.33 -16.68
CA GLU A 194 20.77 -6.88 -17.11
C GLU A 194 21.73 -6.50 -15.96
N SER A 195 21.35 -6.63 -14.68
CA SER A 195 22.24 -6.28 -13.56
C SER A 195 23.01 -7.48 -12.99
N SER A 196 23.63 -8.27 -13.86
CA SER A 196 24.61 -9.29 -13.49
C SER A 196 25.87 -9.11 -14.33
N ASP A 197 26.56 -7.99 -14.06
CA ASP A 197 27.98 -7.76 -14.33
C ASP A 197 28.64 -7.30 -13.03
#